data_AF-A0A9W6IVN9-F1
#
_entry.id   AF-A0A9W6IVN9-F1
#
_cell.length_a   1.000
_cell.length_b   1.000
_cell.length_c   1.000
_cell.angle_alpha   90.00
_cell.angle_beta   90.00
_cell.angle_gamma   90.00
#
_symmetry.space_group_name_H-M   'P 1'
#
loop_
_entity.id
_entity.type
_entity.pdbx_description
1 polymer ?
#
loop_
_entity_poly.entity_id
_entity_poly.type
_entity_poly.pdbx_seq_one_letter_code
_entity_poly.pdbx_strand_id
1 'polypeptide(L)'
;MSTAPPRRYVGSYVDAAGRDITEVELANGPRCRLLTEDFRRLEELGIRPHWTLNDNGGGRGYVTATKRRVRSGHGLVRIARIIARAEAGQIVRYRDRSPLNLISDNLIVARGDANGREAVLWSEPRA
;
A
#
# COMPACT_ATOMS: atom_id res chain seq x y z
N MET A 1 27.13 16.61 12.25
CA MET A 1 26.20 16.00 13.22
C MET A 1 25.00 15.47 12.45
N SER A 2 24.91 14.17 12.21
CA SER A 2 23.79 13.57 11.49
C SER A 2 22.67 13.26 12.47
N THR A 3 21.69 14.16 12.59
CA THR A 3 20.44 13.89 13.27
C THR A 3 19.73 12.81 12.47
N ALA A 4 19.67 11.58 12.98
CA ALA A 4 18.83 10.55 12.40
C ALA A 4 17.40 11.14 12.29
N PRO A 5 16.72 11.01 11.14
CA PRO A 5 15.35 11.49 11.04
C PRO A 5 14.52 10.88 12.16
N PRO A 6 13.58 11.62 12.77
CA PRO A 6 12.76 11.09 13.84
C PRO A 6 12.15 9.77 13.40
N ARG A 7 12.27 8.74 14.26
CA ARG A 7 11.53 7.48 14.08
C ARG A 7 10.06 7.87 13.95
N ARG A 8 9.51 7.74 12.74
CA ARG A 8 8.08 8.02 12.50
C ARG A 8 7.26 7.14 13.43
N TYR A 9 6.19 7.71 13.97
CA TYR A 9 5.37 7.00 14.93
C TYR A 9 4.76 5.76 14.25
N VAL A 10 5.02 4.61 14.86
CA VAL A 10 4.37 3.35 14.55
C VAL A 10 3.60 2.96 15.82
N GLY A 11 2.28 3.07 15.76
CA GLY A 11 1.37 2.63 16.82
C GLY A 11 0.74 1.29 16.47
N SER A 12 0.36 0.51 17.47
CA SER A 12 -0.40 -0.74 17.26
C SER A 12 -1.61 -0.79 18.19
N TYR A 13 -2.74 -1.28 17.68
CA TYR A 13 -3.95 -1.49 18.46
C TYR A 13 -4.74 -2.69 17.93
N VAL A 14 -5.66 -3.20 18.74
CA VAL A 14 -6.64 -4.21 18.30
C VAL A 14 -7.93 -3.49 17.90
N ASP A 15 -8.43 -3.74 16.71
CA ASP A 15 -9.67 -3.13 16.24
C ASP A 15 -10.93 -3.81 16.83
N ALA A 16 -12.12 -3.28 16.51
CA ALA A 16 -13.39 -3.85 16.98
C ALA A 16 -13.67 -5.27 16.48
N ALA A 17 -12.96 -5.73 15.45
CA ALA A 17 -13.05 -7.09 14.92
C ALA A 17 -11.99 -8.03 15.51
N GLY A 18 -11.19 -7.57 16.48
CA GLY A 18 -10.14 -8.37 17.12
C GLY A 18 -8.86 -8.48 16.29
N ARG A 19 -8.66 -7.64 15.28
CA ARG A 19 -7.48 -7.69 14.40
C ARG A 19 -6.38 -6.78 14.93
N ASP A 20 -5.14 -7.27 14.91
CA ASP A 20 -3.96 -6.45 15.19
C ASP A 20 -3.68 -5.49 14.03
N ILE A 21 -3.85 -4.20 14.29
CA ILE A 21 -3.61 -3.12 13.35
C ILE A 21 -2.34 -2.37 13.73
N THR A 22 -1.52 -2.09 12.72
CA THR A 22 -0.43 -1.13 12.82
C THR A 22 -0.83 0.17 12.11
N GLU A 23 -0.58 1.31 12.75
CA GLU A 23 -0.68 2.64 12.17
C GLU A 23 0.71 3.21 11.92
N VAL A 24 0.94 3.72 10.71
CA VAL A 24 2.22 4.29 10.27
C VAL A 24 2.00 5.73 9.84
N GLU A 25 2.74 6.65 10.44
CA GLU A 25 2.81 8.04 10.00
C GLU A 25 3.61 8.18 8.69
N LEU A 26 3.01 8.79 7.69
CA LEU A 26 3.60 9.01 6.38
C LEU A 26 4.48 10.28 6.37
N ALA A 27 5.37 10.36 5.38
CA ALA A 27 6.34 11.47 5.23
C ALA A 27 5.71 12.84 5.18
N ASN A 28 4.50 12.90 4.62
CA ASN A 28 3.76 14.12 4.38
C ASN A 28 2.64 14.35 5.42
N GLY A 29 2.62 13.60 6.52
CA GLY A 29 1.76 13.85 7.68
C GLY A 29 0.61 12.85 7.93
N PRO A 30 -0.14 12.37 6.92
CA PRO A 30 -1.23 11.43 7.16
C PRO A 30 -0.77 10.13 7.80
N ARG A 31 -1.68 9.43 8.46
CA ARG A 31 -1.45 8.06 8.93
C ARG A 31 -2.12 7.06 8.01
N CYS A 32 -1.46 5.95 7.75
CA CYS A 32 -2.09 4.79 7.12
C CYS A 32 -2.15 3.63 8.09
N ARG A 33 -3.14 2.75 7.91
CA ARG A 33 -3.32 1.54 8.72
C ARG A 33 -3.22 0.29 7.88
N LEU A 34 -2.63 -0.77 8.44
CA LEU A 34 -2.52 -2.10 7.86
C LEU A 34 -2.53 -3.17 8.96
N LEU A 35 -2.71 -4.43 8.59
CA LEU A 35 -2.54 -5.52 9.55
C LEU A 35 -1.09 -5.57 10.05
N THR A 36 -0.90 -5.87 11.33
CA THR A 36 0.44 -5.97 11.93
C THR A 36 1.28 -7.07 11.27
N GLU A 37 0.67 -8.16 10.80
CA GLU A 37 1.35 -9.20 10.03
C GLU A 37 1.90 -8.66 8.70
N ASP A 38 1.08 -7.91 7.96
CA ASP A 38 1.48 -7.28 6.70
C ASP A 38 2.63 -6.28 6.92
N PHE A 39 2.59 -5.53 8.02
CA PHE A 39 3.67 -4.62 8.40
C PHE A 39 4.99 -5.36 8.60
N ARG A 40 5.00 -6.42 9.43
CA ARG A 40 6.20 -7.24 9.69
C ARG A 40 6.77 -7.83 8.39
N ARG A 41 5.91 -8.32 7.52
CA ARG A 41 6.32 -8.85 6.21
C ARG A 41 6.96 -7.79 5.32
N LEU A 42 6.48 -6.55 5.34
CA LEU A 42 7.12 -5.45 4.61
C LEU A 42 8.53 -5.18 5.17
N GLU A 43 8.71 -5.23 6.49
CA GLU A 43 10.03 -5.07 7.12
C GLU A 43 10.99 -6.21 6.73
N GLU A 44 10.53 -7.46 6.73
CA GLU A 44 11.30 -8.63 6.27
C GLU A 44 11.73 -8.50 4.80
N LEU A 45 10.91 -7.87 3.96
CA LEU A 45 11.24 -7.54 2.57
C LEU A 45 12.21 -6.35 2.43
N GLY A 46 12.70 -5.80 3.54
CA GLY A 46 13.60 -4.65 3.60
C GLY A 46 12.92 -3.31 3.35
N ILE A 47 11.59 -3.26 3.40
CA ILE A 47 10.80 -2.04 3.16
C ILE A 47 10.64 -1.31 4.49
N ARG A 48 11.38 -0.22 4.66
CA ARG A 48 11.30 0.61 5.86
C ARG A 48 10.02 1.46 5.87
N PRO A 49 9.49 1.84 7.04
CA PRO A 49 8.28 2.68 7.20
C PRO A 49 8.46 4.15 6.77
N HIS A 50 9.39 4.44 5.85
CA HIS A 50 9.58 5.75 5.25
C HIS A 50 8.66 5.93 4.03
N TRP A 51 7.36 5.82 4.26
CA TRP A 51 6.35 5.85 3.20
C TRP A 51 5.84 7.27 2.95
N THR A 52 5.25 7.50 1.78
CA THR A 52 4.68 8.79 1.36
C THR A 52 3.37 8.55 0.62
N LEU A 53 2.34 9.34 0.92
CA LEU A 53 1.13 9.40 0.10
C LEU A 53 1.41 10.27 -1.14
N ASN A 54 1.50 9.64 -2.31
CA ASN A 54 1.76 10.31 -3.58
C ASN A 54 0.48 10.38 -4.43
N ASP A 55 0.23 11.53 -5.04
CA ASP A 55 -0.83 11.71 -6.05
C ASP A 55 -0.29 11.46 -7.46
N ASN A 56 -1.12 10.99 -8.38
CA ASN A 56 -0.75 10.71 -9.77
C ASN A 56 -1.17 11.81 -10.77
N GLY A 57 -1.53 13.00 -10.31
CA GLY A 57 -2.07 14.11 -11.10
C GLY A 57 -3.52 13.93 -11.55
N GLY A 58 -4.14 12.77 -11.29
CA GLY A 58 -5.50 12.42 -11.70
C GLY A 58 -6.47 12.25 -10.52
N GLY A 59 -6.14 12.82 -9.35
CA GLY A 59 -6.96 12.74 -8.14
C GLY A 59 -6.94 11.38 -7.44
N ARG A 60 -5.94 10.53 -7.72
CA ARG A 60 -5.76 9.24 -7.04
C ARG A 60 -4.44 9.23 -6.27
N GLY A 61 -4.56 9.15 -4.95
CA GLY A 61 -3.44 8.97 -4.04
C GLY A 61 -3.02 7.50 -3.87
N TYR A 62 -1.73 7.26 -3.64
CA TYR A 62 -1.18 5.94 -3.33
C TYR A 62 -0.09 6.05 -2.25
N VAL A 63 -0.11 5.17 -1.27
CA VAL A 63 1.01 5.03 -0.33
C VAL A 63 2.15 4.30 -1.03
N THR A 64 3.32 4.94 -1.05
CA THR A 64 4.52 4.44 -1.73
C THR A 64 5.72 4.44 -0.80
N ALA A 65 6.66 3.53 -1.07
CA ALA A 65 7.94 3.46 -0.39
C ALA A 65 9.08 3.41 -1.41
N THR A 66 10.25 3.88 -1.00
CA THR A 66 11.47 3.75 -1.80
C THR A 66 12.11 2.40 -1.50
N LYS A 67 12.17 1.52 -2.51
CA LYS A 67 12.97 0.29 -2.42
C LYS A 67 14.41 0.61 -2.82
N ARG A 68 15.36 0.41 -1.90
CA ARG A 68 16.79 0.50 -2.21
C ARG A 68 17.17 -0.71 -3.08
N ARG A 69 17.37 -0.52 -4.39
CA ARG A 69 17.94 -1.57 -5.26
C ARG A 69 19.46 -1.52 -5.23
N VAL A 70 20.07 -2.69 -5.34
CA VAL A 70 21.52 -2.95 -5.20
C VAL A 70 22.30 -2.71 -6.51
N ARG A 71 21.66 -2.34 -7.64
CA ARG A 71 22.42 -2.21 -8.91
C ARG A 71 21.95 -1.20 -9.97
N SER A 72 20.79 -0.57 -9.84
CA SER A 72 20.32 0.43 -10.82
C SER A 72 19.06 1.14 -10.33
N GLY A 73 19.25 2.34 -9.77
CA GLY A 73 18.18 3.30 -9.46
C GLY A 73 17.31 3.01 -8.22
N HIS A 74 16.71 4.09 -7.70
CA HIS A 74 15.67 4.03 -6.67
C HIS A 74 14.33 3.69 -7.34
N GLY A 75 13.69 2.59 -6.94
CA GLY A 75 12.36 2.22 -7.42
C GLY A 75 11.30 2.62 -6.39
N LEU A 76 10.31 3.42 -6.79
CA LEU A 76 9.10 3.64 -6.00
C LEU A 76 8.19 2.42 -6.11
N VAL A 77 7.82 1.85 -4.97
CA VAL A 77 6.88 0.72 -4.89
C VAL A 77 5.60 1.16 -4.19
N ARG A 78 4.45 0.68 -4.68
CA ARG A 78 3.14 0.93 -4.03
C ARG A 78 2.92 -0.12 -2.94
N ILE A 79 2.70 0.32 -1.70
CA ILE A 79 2.57 -0.59 -0.54
C ILE A 79 1.37 -1.53 -0.71
N ALA A 80 0.22 -1.00 -1.12
CA ALA A 80 -0.99 -1.80 -1.35
C ALA A 80 -0.78 -2.96 -2.35
N ARG A 81 0.09 -2.79 -3.36
CA ARG A 81 0.40 -3.86 -4.32
C ARG A 81 1.19 -4.99 -3.69
N ILE A 82 2.08 -4.68 -2.75
CA ILE A 82 2.91 -5.67 -2.08
C ILE A 82 2.06 -6.48 -1.10
N ILE A 83 1.24 -5.78 -0.32
CA ILE A 83 0.28 -6.41 0.60
C ILE A 83 -0.66 -7.33 -0.17
N ALA A 84 -1.28 -6.83 -1.24
CA ALA A 84 -2.22 -7.62 -2.06
C ALA A 84 -1.54 -8.66 -2.97
N ARG A 85 -0.20 -8.78 -2.94
CA ARG A 85 0.59 -9.66 -3.82
C ARG A 85 0.24 -9.49 -5.32
N ALA A 86 -0.03 -8.25 -5.74
CA ALA A 86 -0.49 -7.96 -7.09
C ALA A 86 0.61 -8.11 -8.14
N GLU A 87 0.37 -8.96 -9.12
CA GLU A 87 1.26 -9.29 -10.24
C GLU A 87 1.24 -8.22 -11.35
N ALA A 88 2.13 -8.37 -12.33
CA ALA A 88 2.11 -7.54 -13.53
C ALA A 88 0.77 -7.69 -14.27
N GLY A 89 0.19 -6.59 -14.75
CA GLY A 89 -1.15 -6.59 -15.39
C GLY A 89 -2.32 -6.70 -14.42
N GLN A 90 -2.08 -6.64 -13.11
CA GLN A 90 -3.12 -6.50 -12.10
C GLN A 90 -3.17 -5.10 -11.53
N ILE A 91 -4.35 -4.65 -11.14
CA ILE A 91 -4.60 -3.36 -10.47
C ILE A 91 -5.10 -3.63 -9.06
N VAL A 92 -4.81 -2.70 -8.14
CA VAL A 92 -5.31 -2.74 -6.77
C VAL A 92 -6.24 -1.55 -6.55
N ARG A 93 -7.44 -1.82 -6.04
CA ARG A 93 -8.43 -0.81 -5.62
C ARG A 93 -8.74 -0.96 -4.14
N TYR A 94 -9.24 0.11 -3.54
CA TYR A 94 -9.64 0.17 -2.14
C TYR A 94 -11.17 0.11 -2.07
N ARG A 95 -11.76 -0.82 -1.31
CA ARG A 95 -13.23 -0.92 -1.16
C ARG A 95 -13.82 0.38 -0.60
N ASP A 96 -13.15 0.97 0.37
CA ASP A 96 -13.56 2.21 1.01
C ASP A 96 -13.13 3.48 0.27
N ARG A 97 -12.46 3.34 -0.89
CA ARG A 97 -11.86 4.44 -1.68
C ARG A 97 -10.80 5.26 -0.91
N SER A 98 -10.26 4.75 0.19
CA SER A 98 -9.23 5.41 0.99
C SER A 98 -7.85 4.77 0.76
N PRO A 99 -6.86 5.49 0.21
CA PRO A 99 -5.52 4.97 0.02
C PRO A 99 -4.74 4.81 1.33
N LEU A 100 -5.28 5.34 2.45
CA LEU A 100 -4.70 5.23 3.79
C LEU A 100 -5.15 3.95 4.51
N ASN A 101 -6.15 3.24 4.00
CA ASN A 101 -6.60 1.97 4.56
C ASN A 101 -6.01 0.80 3.77
N LEU A 102 -4.82 0.36 4.20
CA LEU A 102 -4.03 -0.68 3.57
C LEU A 102 -4.30 -2.08 4.16
N ILE A 103 -5.32 -2.24 5.01
CA ILE A 103 -5.75 -3.55 5.50
C ILE A 103 -6.04 -4.43 4.29
N SER A 104 -5.46 -5.64 4.26
CA SER A 104 -5.56 -6.56 3.12
C SER A 104 -7.00 -6.83 2.68
N ASP A 105 -7.93 -6.97 3.63
CA ASP A 105 -9.37 -7.08 3.37
C ASP A 105 -9.95 -5.87 2.62
N ASN A 106 -9.40 -4.66 2.78
CA ASN A 106 -9.88 -3.49 2.05
C ASN A 106 -9.40 -3.47 0.58
N LEU A 107 -8.47 -4.34 0.20
CA LEU A 107 -7.84 -4.33 -1.11
C LEU A 107 -8.55 -5.29 -2.07
N ILE A 108 -8.84 -4.80 -3.27
CA ILE A 108 -9.39 -5.58 -4.39
C ILE A 108 -8.32 -5.66 -5.47
N VAL A 109 -7.95 -6.89 -5.86
CA VAL A 109 -7.08 -7.15 -7.00
C VAL A 109 -7.94 -7.51 -8.21
N ALA A 110 -7.74 -6.83 -9.33
CA ALA A 110 -8.41 -7.13 -10.58
C ALA A 110 -7.40 -7.15 -11.74
N ARG A 111 -7.75 -7.78 -12.86
CA ARG A 111 -6.99 -7.63 -14.10
C ARG A 111 -7.17 -6.21 -14.64
N GLY A 112 -6.10 -5.57 -15.08
CA GLY A 112 -6.18 -4.24 -15.64
C GLY A 112 -4.90 -3.75 -16.28
N ASP A 113 -5.03 -2.77 -17.16
CA ASP A 113 -3.91 -2.17 -17.86
C ASP A 113 -3.16 -1.13 -17.01
N ALA A 114 -2.03 -0.63 -17.53
CA ALA A 114 -1.21 0.41 -16.89
C ALA A 114 -1.99 1.71 -16.57
N ASN A 115 -3.16 1.92 -17.18
CA ASN A 115 -4.04 3.07 -16.98
C ASN A 115 -5.09 2.84 -15.88
N GLY A 116 -5.11 1.66 -15.25
CA GLY A 116 -6.10 1.36 -14.20
C GLY A 116 -7.50 1.08 -14.75
N ARG A 117 -7.62 0.84 -16.07
CA ARG A 117 -8.86 0.29 -16.63
C ARG A 117 -8.92 -1.16 -16.22
N GLU A 118 -10.00 -1.50 -15.55
CA GLU A 118 -10.36 -2.88 -15.30
C GLU A 118 -10.61 -3.53 -16.67
N ALA A 119 -9.88 -4.61 -16.94
CA ALA A 119 -10.32 -5.50 -18.00
C ALA A 119 -11.59 -6.16 -17.44
N VAL A 120 -12.75 -5.62 -17.82
CA VAL A 120 -14.06 -6.19 -17.50
C VAL A 120 -14.06 -7.63 -18.03
N LEU A 121 -13.75 -8.58 -17.16
CA LEU A 121 -14.02 -10.01 -17.35
C LEU A 121 -15.30 -10.31 -16.57
N TRP A 122 -16.36 -9.59 -16.91
CA TRP A 122 -17.73 -10.02 -16.65
C TRP A 122 -18.31 -10.44 -17.98
N SER A 123 -18.18 -11.73 -18.30
CA SER A 123 -19.16 -12.38 -19.17
C SER A 123 -20.36 -12.68 -18.28
N GLU A 124 -21.45 -11.95 -18.44
CA GLU A 124 -22.74 -12.43 -17.94
C GLU A 124 -23.02 -13.79 -18.60
N PRO A 125 -23.54 -14.81 -17.88
CA PRO A 125 -24.21 -15.90 -18.57
C PRO A 125 -25.42 -15.29 -19.27
N ARG A 126 -25.40 -15.26 -20.61
CA ARG A 126 -26.62 -15.00 -21.38
C ARG A 126 -27.64 -16.08 -21.01
N ALA A 127 -28.84 -15.62 -20.65
CA ALA A 127 -30.04 -16.44 -20.58
C ALA A 127 -30.34 -17.12 -21.93
#